data_AF-A0A8T6UA63-F1
#
_entry.id   AF-A0A8T6UA63-F1
#
_cell.length_a   1.000
_cell.length_b   1.000
_cell.length_c   1.000
_cell.angle_alpha   90.00
_cell.angle_beta   90.00
_cell.angle_gamma   90.00
#
_symmetry.space_group_name_H-M   'P 1'
#
loop_
_entity.id
_entity.type
_entity.pdbx_description
1 polymer ?
#
loop_
_entity_poly.entity_id
_entity_poly.type
_entity_poly.pdbx_seq_one_letter_code
_entity_poly.pdbx_strand_id
1 'polypeptide(L)'
;PYEERSWIGRAWAGGPGGREVIDRFIINAPEFLTADGKILLVQSSLSDIDKTMERFDETGLKTRVVTKVEFPFEKIALIEARPRARF
;
A
#
# COMPACT_ATOMS: atom_id res chain seq x y z
N PRO A 1 -20.35 1.66 4.13
CA PRO A 1 -20.87 3.04 3.86
C PRO A 1 -21.49 3.16 2.46
N TYR A 2 -22.29 4.20 2.15
CA TYR A 2 -22.85 4.39 0.78
C TYR A 2 -21.74 4.45 -0.28
N GLU A 3 -20.60 5.04 0.09
CA GLU A 3 -19.38 5.14 -0.70
C GLU A 3 -18.84 3.77 -1.13
N GLU A 4 -19.03 2.70 -0.37
CA GLU A 4 -18.51 1.37 -0.73
C GLU A 4 -19.42 0.60 -1.71
N ARG A 5 -20.64 1.10 -1.96
CA ARG A 5 -21.65 0.38 -2.76
C ARG A 5 -21.73 0.84 -4.21
N SER A 6 -21.18 2.00 -4.53
CA SER A 6 -21.12 2.52 -5.91
C SER A 6 -19.79 2.17 -6.59
N TRP A 7 -19.78 2.13 -7.92
CA TRP A 7 -18.53 1.93 -8.68
C TRP A 7 -17.52 3.05 -8.43
N ILE A 8 -17.99 4.30 -8.42
CA ILE A 8 -17.12 5.46 -8.17
C ILE A 8 -16.56 5.43 -6.75
N GLY A 9 -17.39 5.09 -5.76
CA GLY A 9 -16.94 5.10 -4.38
C GLY A 9 -15.98 3.94 -4.07
N ARG A 10 -16.16 2.76 -4.69
CA ARG A 10 -15.17 1.67 -4.64
C ARG A 10 -13.81 2.02 -5.26
N ALA A 11 -13.74 3.04 -6.13
CA ALA A 11 -12.48 3.48 -6.72
C ALA A 11 -11.57 4.23 -5.72
N TRP A 12 -12.12 4.72 -4.60
CA TRP A 12 -11.35 5.51 -3.63
C TRP A 12 -11.55 5.11 -2.16
N ALA A 13 -12.66 4.44 -1.81
CA ALA A 13 -12.96 4.06 -0.44
C ALA A 13 -12.02 2.95 0.04
N GLY A 14 -11.21 3.26 1.06
CA GLY A 14 -10.32 2.30 1.71
C GLY A 14 -11.00 1.34 2.70
N GLY A 15 -12.29 1.57 3.00
CA GLY A 15 -13.07 0.91 4.05
C GLY A 15 -13.26 1.81 5.28
N PRO A 16 -13.94 1.33 6.36
CA PRO A 16 -14.24 2.14 7.55
C PRO A 16 -13.02 2.80 8.21
N GLY A 17 -11.87 2.14 8.22
CA GLY A 17 -10.60 2.67 8.72
C GLY A 17 -9.72 3.29 7.63
N GLY A 18 -10.23 3.41 6.40
CA GLY A 18 -9.51 3.94 5.24
C GLY A 18 -8.35 3.07 4.77
N ARG A 19 -8.21 1.86 5.31
CA ARG A 19 -7.04 0.99 5.10
C ARG A 19 -7.37 -0.47 4.82
N GLU A 20 -8.59 -0.92 5.02
CA GLU A 20 -8.95 -2.33 4.87
C GLU A 20 -8.63 -2.90 3.47
N VAL A 21 -8.71 -2.08 2.42
CA VAL A 21 -8.33 -2.49 1.06
C VAL A 21 -6.81 -2.67 0.94
N ILE A 22 -6.02 -1.68 1.35
CA ILE A 22 -4.55 -1.75 1.23
C ILE A 22 -3.97 -2.81 2.16
N ASP A 23 -4.52 -2.96 3.35
CA ASP A 23 -4.05 -3.91 4.36
C ASP A 23 -4.30 -5.35 3.94
N ARG A 24 -5.44 -5.62 3.30
CA ARG A 24 -5.69 -6.92 2.66
C ARG A 24 -4.78 -7.16 1.47
N PHE A 25 -4.55 -6.15 0.64
CA PHE A 25 -3.62 -6.28 -0.47
C PHE A 25 -2.21 -6.62 0.00
N ILE A 26 -1.68 -5.91 1.01
CA ILE A 26 -0.34 -6.14 1.58
C ILE A 26 -0.18 -7.58 2.08
N ILE A 27 -1.20 -8.13 2.76
CA ILE A 27 -1.15 -9.51 3.28
C ILE A 27 -1.08 -10.55 2.17
N ASN A 28 -1.86 -10.39 1.10
CA ASN A 28 -2.05 -11.44 0.10
C ASN A 28 -1.14 -11.32 -1.13
N ALA A 29 -0.77 -10.09 -1.51
CA ALA A 29 0.03 -9.83 -2.71
C ALA A 29 1.40 -10.55 -2.75
N PRO A 30 2.12 -10.77 -1.63
CA PRO A 30 3.42 -11.46 -1.65
C PRO A 30 3.37 -12.87 -2.25
N GLU A 31 2.25 -13.59 -2.11
CA GLU A 31 2.09 -14.96 -2.66
C GLU A 31 2.13 -15.02 -4.19
N PHE A 32 1.90 -13.87 -4.85
CA PHE A 32 1.85 -13.76 -6.30
C PHE A 32 3.16 -13.22 -6.90
N LEU A 33 4.17 -12.94 -6.07
CA LEU A 33 5.45 -12.41 -6.54
C LEU A 33 6.41 -13.52 -7.00
N THR A 34 7.04 -13.29 -8.15
CA THR A 34 8.27 -14.01 -8.53
C THR A 34 9.41 -13.61 -7.59
N ALA A 35 10.52 -14.36 -7.60
CA ALA A 35 11.70 -14.06 -6.77
C ALA A 35 12.22 -12.62 -6.97
N ASP A 36 12.23 -12.13 -8.21
CA ASP A 36 12.62 -10.75 -8.57
C ASP A 36 11.43 -9.80 -8.74
N GLY A 37 10.24 -10.24 -8.34
CA GLY A 37 9.01 -9.46 -8.44
C GLY A 37 9.02 -8.26 -7.51
N LYS A 38 8.23 -7.24 -7.83
CA LYS A 38 8.06 -6.05 -6.99
C LYS A 38 6.62 -5.56 -7.02
N ILE A 39 6.22 -4.96 -5.91
CA ILE A 39 4.96 -4.23 -5.76
C ILE A 39 5.28 -2.74 -5.82
N LEU A 40 4.47 -2.00 -6.57
CA LEU A 40 4.46 -0.54 -6.56
C LEU A 40 3.08 -0.09 -6.06
N LEU A 41 3.07 0.65 -4.96
CA LEU A 41 1.85 1.15 -4.32
C LEU A 41 1.90 2.67 -4.27
N VAL A 42 0.90 3.32 -4.88
CA VAL A 42 0.67 4.75 -4.71
C VAL A 42 -0.26 4.94 -3.52
N GLN A 43 0.15 5.76 -2.56
CA GLN A 43 -0.57 5.94 -1.31
C GLN A 43 -0.57 7.40 -0.86
N SER A 44 -1.71 7.86 -0.35
CA SER A 44 -1.79 9.09 0.44
C SER A 44 -1.17 8.92 1.83
N SER A 45 -0.52 9.97 2.32
CA SER A 45 -0.05 10.06 3.70
C SER A 45 -1.18 10.03 4.73
N LEU A 46 -2.43 10.35 4.34
CA LEU A 46 -3.61 10.23 5.21
C LEU A 46 -3.89 8.78 5.60
N SER A 47 -3.45 7.83 4.78
CA SER A 47 -3.55 6.41 5.07
C SER A 47 -2.35 5.87 5.84
N ASP A 48 -1.45 6.69 6.39
CA ASP A 48 -0.25 6.28 7.16
C ASP A 48 0.77 5.45 6.35
N ILE A 49 1.84 6.09 5.88
CA ILE A 49 2.86 5.44 5.05
C ILE A 49 3.74 4.50 5.88
N ASP A 50 4.07 4.89 7.11
CA ASP A 50 4.99 4.13 7.96
C ASP A 50 4.34 2.79 8.34
N LYS A 51 3.06 2.80 8.72
CA LYS A 51 2.30 1.59 8.97
C LYS A 51 2.21 0.67 7.73
N THR A 52 2.15 1.22 6.53
CA THR A 52 2.20 0.39 5.31
C THR A 52 3.56 -0.27 5.14
N MET A 53 4.65 0.46 5.42
CA MET A 53 6.00 -0.08 5.34
C MET A 53 6.22 -1.19 6.39
N GLU A 54 5.74 -0.99 7.62
CA GLU A 54 5.75 -2.00 8.70
C GLU A 54 4.99 -3.27 8.29
N ARG A 55 3.76 -3.14 7.78
CA ARG A 55 2.96 -4.30 7.36
C ARG A 55 3.59 -5.09 6.22
N PHE A 56 4.24 -4.42 5.27
CA PHE A 56 5.00 -5.14 4.24
C PHE A 56 6.21 -5.87 4.85
N ASP A 57 6.87 -5.28 5.86
CA ASP A 57 7.99 -5.92 6.54
C ASP A 57 7.57 -7.20 7.27
N GLU A 58 6.41 -7.18 7.94
CA GLU A 58 5.78 -8.35 8.56
C GLU A 58 5.50 -9.48 7.55
N THR A 59 5.26 -9.14 6.28
CA THR A 59 5.10 -10.12 5.19
C THR A 59 6.42 -10.59 4.56
N GLY A 60 7.57 -10.17 5.10
CA GLY A 60 8.90 -10.56 4.61
C GLY A 60 9.39 -9.76 3.40
N LEU A 61 8.71 -8.66 3.05
CA LEU A 61 9.13 -7.76 1.97
C LEU A 61 9.93 -6.58 2.52
N LYS A 62 11.00 -6.19 1.83
CA LYS A 62 11.71 -4.93 2.11
C LYS A 62 11.03 -3.80 1.36
N THR A 63 10.80 -2.68 2.04
CA THR A 63 10.15 -1.50 1.45
C THR A 63 11.05 -0.27 1.36
N ARG A 64 10.70 0.64 0.46
CA ARG A 64 11.22 2.01 0.41
C ARG A 64 10.23 2.96 -0.25
N VAL A 65 10.26 4.24 0.13
CA VAL A 65 9.61 5.31 -0.63
C VAL A 65 10.51 5.66 -1.83
N VAL A 66 9.99 5.49 -3.04
CA VAL A 66 10.71 5.78 -4.29
C VAL A 66 10.70 7.28 -4.58
N THR A 67 9.53 7.90 -4.43
CA THR A 67 9.32 9.34 -4.61
C THR A 67 8.06 9.77 -3.87
N LYS A 68 7.89 11.08 -3.70
CA LYS A 68 6.70 11.68 -3.10
C LYS A 68 6.39 13.03 -3.74
N VAL A 69 5.11 13.37 -3.82
CA VAL A 69 4.61 14.68 -4.23
C VAL A 69 3.89 15.30 -3.04
N GLU A 70 4.18 16.58 -2.75
CA GLU A 70 3.55 17.31 -1.65
C GLU A 70 2.32 18.08 -2.12
N PHE A 71 1.25 17.99 -1.33
CA PHE A 71 0.01 18.73 -1.47
C PHE A 71 -0.28 19.50 -0.17
N PRO A 72 -1.18 20.50 -0.16
CA PRO A 72 -1.41 21.31 1.03
C PRO A 72 -1.79 20.54 2.30
N PHE A 73 -2.41 19.37 2.17
CA PHE A 73 -2.93 18.57 3.31
C PHE A 73 -2.40 17.14 3.35
N GLU A 74 -1.60 16.74 2.37
CA GLU A 74 -1.14 15.36 2.25
C GLU A 74 0.14 15.26 1.41
N LYS A 75 0.71 14.07 1.39
CA LYS A 75 1.75 13.68 0.45
C LYS A 75 1.29 12.41 -0.26
N ILE A 76 1.46 12.37 -1.57
CA ILE A 76 1.24 11.14 -2.34
C ILE A 76 2.62 10.49 -2.54
N ALA A 77 2.80 9.30 -1.99
CA ALA A 77 4.05 8.54 -2.07
C ALA A 77 3.91 7.35 -3.00
N LEU A 78 5.00 7.08 -3.74
CA LEU A 78 5.19 5.80 -4.42
C LEU A 78 6.06 4.91 -3.52
N ILE A 79 5.49 3.82 -3.04
CA ILE A 79 6.16 2.81 -2.21
C ILE A 79 6.51 1.62 -3.08
N GLU A 80 7.76 1.18 -3.01
CA GLU A 80 8.22 -0.08 -3.61
C GLU A 80 8.40 -1.12 -2.51
N ALA A 81 7.83 -2.31 -2.69
CA ALA A 81 8.06 -3.47 -1.86
C ALA A 81 8.60 -4.63 -2.70
N ARG A 82 9.61 -5.34 -2.22
CA ARG A 82 10.22 -6.48 -2.92
C ARG A 82 10.66 -7.57 -1.95
N PRO A 83 10.74 -8.84 -2.39
CA PRO A 83 11.27 -9.91 -1.55
C PRO A 83 12.66 -9.57 -1.02
N ARG A 84 12.92 -9.91 0.25
CA ARG A 84 14.27 -9.86 0.80
C ARG A 84 15.14 -10.86 0.04
N ALA A 85 16.34 -10.45 -0.35
CA ALA A 85 17.29 -11.38 -0.96
C ALA A 85 17.51 -12.56 -0.01
N ARG A 86 17.34 -13.78 -0.52
CA ARG A 86 17.72 -14.99 0.21
C ARG A 86 19.24 -15.08 0.14
N PHE A 87 19.91 -15.10 1.29
CA PHE A 87 21.33 -15.40 1.42
C PHE A 87 21.53 -16.91 1.59
#